data_AF-A0A2W7RCI3-F1
#
_entry.id   AF-A0A2W7RCI3-F1
#
_cell.length_a   1.000
_cell.length_b   1.000
_cell.length_c   1.000
_cell.angle_alpha   90.00
_cell.angle_beta   90.00
_cell.angle_gamma   90.00
#
_symmetry.space_group_name_H-M   'P 1'
#
loop_
_entity.id
_entity.type
_entity.pdbx_description
1 polymer ?
#
loop_
_entity_poly.entity_id
_entity_poly.type
_entity_poly.pdbx_seq_one_letter_code
_entity_poly.pdbx_strand_id
1 'polypeptide(L)'
;MKITPAAIRQRNFEVGFRGYEKKEVTLFLDEISEVVDGLHKENMELKTKLQNTETEAKRLKDVEESLFRTLKTAEDTGAAIIVEANEAADLIIADANEIADNATKHIDQLVADTRRQAEEQAAAIIGAAEIKAKETIVELRESMQGLVRSYEGLAEQRESMVKSLRRIAQDTANQIDLSEAHFSRIDAKAHARAIDELSRSQTYTFANLEKLGYEEEVVEQEIEENQLVEVEVIEEQLELEEEETNPDWEMEAEKAEDELEIEDTRMELEDEALEEDIDDLDEAKDKSPFEEPVKPQATQPKYNDEPKNQSGSFFDQFN
;
A
#
# COMPACT_ATOMS: atom_id res chain seq x y z
N MET A 1 18.26 -63.53 -84.99
CA MET A 1 18.52 -64.96 -85.27
C MET A 1 18.87 -65.14 -86.73
N LYS A 2 19.67 -66.17 -87.09
CA LYS A 2 20.15 -66.40 -88.47
C LYS A 2 19.16 -67.17 -89.37
N ILE A 3 18.05 -67.67 -88.81
CA ILE A 3 17.01 -68.42 -89.55
C ILE A 3 15.65 -67.90 -89.09
N THR A 4 14.78 -67.56 -90.04
CA THR A 4 13.39 -67.11 -89.82
C THR A 4 12.41 -68.23 -90.17
N PRO A 5 11.17 -68.24 -89.62
CA PRO A 5 10.13 -69.21 -90.00
C PRO A 5 9.94 -69.31 -91.52
N ALA A 6 9.97 -68.17 -92.21
CA ALA A 6 9.89 -68.09 -93.67
C ALA A 6 11.11 -68.72 -94.37
N ALA A 7 12.32 -68.54 -93.84
CA ALA A 7 13.53 -69.16 -94.37
C ALA A 7 13.55 -70.69 -94.20
N ILE A 8 12.83 -71.23 -93.21
CA ILE A 8 12.65 -72.68 -92.99
C ILE A 8 11.69 -73.25 -94.05
N ARG A 9 10.55 -72.60 -94.31
CA ARG A 9 9.57 -73.03 -95.34
C ARG A 9 10.13 -72.98 -96.76
N GLN A 10 10.99 -72.00 -97.05
CA GLN A 10 11.57 -71.81 -98.38
C GLN A 10 12.88 -72.59 -98.58
N ARG A 11 13.29 -73.44 -97.63
CA ARG A 11 14.56 -74.15 -97.69
C ARG A 11 14.50 -75.30 -98.70
N ASN A 12 15.31 -75.21 -99.75
CA ASN A 12 15.50 -76.29 -100.72
C ASN A 12 16.75 -77.11 -100.36
N PHE A 13 16.66 -78.43 -100.51
CA PHE A 13 17.76 -79.37 -100.32
C PHE A 13 18.15 -80.02 -101.65
N GLU A 14 19.44 -80.36 -101.78
CA GLU A 14 19.96 -81.12 -102.92
C GLU A 14 19.48 -82.58 -102.87
N VAL A 15 19.21 -83.18 -104.03
CA VAL A 15 18.70 -84.56 -104.13
C VAL A 15 19.85 -85.53 -104.39
N GLY A 16 20.04 -86.52 -103.53
CA GLY A 16 21.05 -87.57 -103.65
C GLY A 16 20.46 -88.98 -103.77
N PHE A 17 21.26 -89.95 -104.22
CA PHE A 17 20.83 -91.35 -104.32
C PHE A 17 20.68 -91.96 -102.91
N ARG A 18 19.44 -92.31 -102.51
CA ARG A 18 18.97 -92.72 -101.15
C ARG A 18 18.89 -91.59 -100.11
N GLY A 19 17.88 -90.74 -100.20
CA GLY A 19 17.56 -89.69 -99.21
C GLY A 19 16.19 -89.85 -98.54
N TYR A 20 15.85 -88.93 -97.63
CA TYR A 20 14.55 -88.85 -96.97
C TYR A 20 13.42 -88.52 -97.97
N GLU A 21 12.19 -88.92 -97.64
CA GLU A 21 11.03 -88.60 -98.47
C GLU A 21 10.74 -87.10 -98.44
N LYS A 22 10.70 -86.47 -99.61
CA LYS A 22 10.47 -85.02 -99.75
C LYS A 22 9.20 -84.55 -99.05
N LYS A 23 8.11 -85.34 -99.11
CA LYS A 23 6.82 -84.99 -98.49
C LYS A 23 6.90 -84.95 -96.97
N GLU A 24 7.50 -85.97 -96.34
CA GLU A 24 7.68 -86.02 -94.89
C GLU A 24 8.59 -84.88 -94.40
N VAL A 25 9.68 -84.60 -95.12
CA VAL A 25 10.59 -83.49 -94.78
C VAL A 25 9.88 -82.14 -94.90
N THR A 26 9.06 -81.92 -95.92
CA THR A 26 8.29 -80.66 -96.07
C THR A 26 7.28 -80.49 -94.95
N LEU A 27 6.54 -81.53 -94.57
CA LEU A 27 5.60 -81.48 -93.43
C LEU A 27 6.32 -81.17 -92.11
N PHE A 28 7.48 -81.78 -91.88
CA PHE A 28 8.30 -81.51 -90.70
C PHE A 28 8.87 -80.09 -90.69
N LEU A 29 9.28 -79.54 -91.85
CA LEU A 29 9.73 -78.15 -91.95
C LEU A 29 8.59 -77.15 -91.71
N ASP A 30 7.36 -77.47 -92.11
CA ASP A 30 6.18 -76.65 -91.85
C ASP A 30 5.86 -76.62 -90.34
N GLU A 31 5.89 -77.78 -89.67
CA GLU A 31 5.70 -77.90 -88.21
C GLU A 31 6.80 -77.15 -87.43
N ILE A 32 8.08 -77.32 -87.81
CA ILE A 32 9.18 -76.57 -87.21
C ILE A 32 9.01 -75.07 -87.45
N SER A 33 8.59 -74.66 -88.65
CA SER A 33 8.37 -73.24 -88.95
C SER A 33 7.32 -72.63 -88.02
N GLU A 34 6.24 -73.36 -87.74
CA GLU A 34 5.18 -72.93 -86.82
C GLU A 34 5.67 -72.82 -85.37
N VAL A 35 6.44 -73.81 -84.89
CA VAL A 35 7.07 -73.76 -83.55
C VAL A 35 8.06 -72.60 -83.43
N VAL A 36 8.88 -72.36 -84.45
CA VAL A 36 9.86 -71.25 -84.46
C VAL A 36 9.15 -69.89 -84.50
N ASP A 37 8.02 -69.76 -85.20
CA ASP A 37 7.20 -68.54 -85.19
C ASP A 37 6.58 -68.30 -83.81
N GLY A 38 6.05 -69.36 -83.17
CA GLY A 38 5.55 -69.32 -81.78
C GLY A 38 6.63 -68.86 -80.79
N LEU A 39 7.82 -69.47 -80.84
CA LEU A 39 8.97 -69.07 -80.02
C LEU A 39 9.40 -67.62 -80.28
N HIS A 40 9.29 -67.14 -81.52
CA HIS A 40 9.65 -65.76 -81.84
C HIS A 40 8.67 -64.77 -81.23
N LYS A 41 7.37 -65.04 -81.32
CA LYS A 41 6.31 -64.25 -80.70
C LYS A 41 6.46 -64.23 -79.18
N GLU A 42 6.67 -65.39 -78.56
CA GLU A 42 6.88 -65.49 -77.12
C GLU A 42 8.14 -64.74 -76.69
N ASN A 43 9.25 -64.86 -77.43
CA ASN A 43 10.49 -64.11 -77.13
C ASN A 43 10.29 -62.60 -77.20
N MET A 44 9.51 -62.12 -78.19
CA MET A 44 9.21 -60.70 -78.36
C MET A 44 8.28 -60.20 -77.24
N GLU A 45 7.28 -60.98 -76.86
CA GLU A 45 6.39 -60.69 -75.74
C GLU A 45 7.15 -60.63 -74.42
N LEU A 46 8.00 -61.63 -74.15
CA LEU A 46 8.85 -61.68 -72.96
C LEU A 46 9.81 -60.50 -72.88
N LYS A 47 10.44 -60.11 -74.00
CA LYS A 47 11.31 -58.92 -74.05
C LYS A 47 10.55 -57.63 -73.77
N THR A 48 9.35 -57.50 -74.32
CA THR A 48 8.49 -56.33 -74.07
C THR A 48 8.08 -56.26 -72.61
N LYS A 49 7.68 -57.39 -72.02
CA LYS A 49 7.36 -57.48 -70.59
C LYS A 49 8.57 -57.13 -69.73
N LEU A 50 9.74 -57.69 -70.03
CA LEU A 50 10.99 -57.41 -69.33
C LEU A 50 11.30 -55.91 -69.36
N GLN A 51 11.28 -55.30 -70.54
CA GLN A 51 11.54 -53.88 -70.70
C GLN A 51 10.54 -53.03 -69.88
N ASN A 52 9.25 -53.36 -69.92
CA ASN A 52 8.23 -52.65 -69.14
C ASN A 52 8.47 -52.79 -67.63
N THR A 53 8.80 -53.98 -67.14
CA THR A 53 9.11 -54.21 -65.72
C THR A 53 10.38 -53.50 -65.28
N GLU A 54 11.41 -53.46 -66.11
CA GLU A 54 12.65 -52.72 -65.84
C GLU A 54 12.40 -51.21 -65.78
N THR A 55 11.55 -50.67 -66.66
CA THR A 55 11.18 -49.26 -66.62
C THR A 55 10.37 -48.90 -65.38
N GLU A 56 9.44 -49.75 -64.95
CA GLU A 56 8.66 -49.48 -63.74
C GLU A 56 9.53 -49.64 -62.48
N ALA A 57 10.41 -50.63 -62.43
CA ALA A 57 11.37 -50.79 -61.33
C ALA A 57 12.29 -49.57 -61.22
N LYS A 58 12.75 -49.02 -62.34
CA LYS A 58 13.53 -47.77 -62.36
C LYS A 58 12.71 -46.60 -61.84
N ARG A 59 11.46 -46.45 -62.30
CA ARG A 59 10.56 -45.37 -61.86
C ARG A 59 10.30 -45.44 -60.34
N LEU A 60 10.06 -46.64 -59.82
CA LEU A 60 9.86 -46.86 -58.38
C LEU A 60 11.11 -46.50 -57.58
N LYS A 61 12.30 -46.84 -58.08
CA LYS A 61 13.57 -46.46 -57.45
C LYS A 61 13.78 -44.95 -57.43
N ASP A 62 13.46 -44.26 -58.52
CA ASP A 62 13.55 -42.79 -58.59
C ASP A 62 12.57 -42.12 -57.61
N VAL A 63 11.36 -42.68 -57.46
CA VAL A 63 10.36 -42.21 -56.48
C VAL A 63 10.83 -42.47 -55.06
N GLU A 64 11.37 -43.65 -54.77
CA GLU A 64 11.93 -44.01 -53.47
C GLU A 64 13.07 -43.06 -53.08
N GLU A 65 14.00 -42.79 -53.99
CA GLU A 65 15.11 -41.86 -53.74
C GLU A 65 14.60 -40.44 -53.45
N SER A 66 13.59 -39.97 -54.20
CA SER A 66 12.96 -38.68 -53.92
C SER A 66 12.29 -38.65 -52.56
N LEU A 67 11.55 -39.71 -52.20
CA LEU A 67 10.87 -39.81 -50.91
C LEU A 67 11.87 -39.83 -49.76
N PHE A 68 12.97 -40.57 -49.92
CA PHE A 68 14.03 -40.66 -48.93
C PHE A 68 14.72 -39.31 -48.71
N ARG A 69 14.99 -38.57 -49.79
CA ARG A 69 15.52 -37.20 -49.69
C ARG A 69 14.56 -36.28 -48.95
N THR A 70 13.27 -36.31 -49.29
CA THR A 70 12.26 -35.49 -48.60
C THR A 70 12.16 -35.84 -47.12
N LEU A 71 12.17 -37.13 -46.77
CA LEU A 71 12.08 -37.57 -45.39
C LEU A 71 13.32 -37.20 -44.59
N LYS A 72 14.51 -37.32 -45.18
CA LYS A 72 15.75 -36.85 -44.57
C LYS A 72 15.74 -35.33 -44.36
N THR A 73 15.31 -34.55 -45.35
CA THR A 73 15.18 -33.10 -45.18
C THR A 73 14.17 -32.74 -44.09
N ALA A 74 13.06 -33.48 -43.98
CA ALA A 74 12.09 -33.28 -42.92
C ALA A 74 12.66 -33.62 -41.53
N GLU A 75 13.46 -34.69 -41.42
CA GLU A 75 14.18 -35.05 -40.20
C GLU A 75 15.20 -33.96 -39.81
N ASP A 76 16.06 -33.54 -40.75
CA ASP A 76 17.06 -32.49 -40.55
C ASP A 76 16.40 -31.16 -40.15
N THR A 77 15.27 -30.81 -40.77
CA THR A 77 14.49 -29.61 -40.45
C THR A 77 13.85 -29.72 -39.06
N GLY A 78 13.31 -30.89 -38.72
CA GLY A 78 12.75 -31.15 -37.39
C GLY A 78 13.80 -31.02 -36.29
N ALA A 79 15.00 -31.57 -36.51
CA ALA A 79 16.12 -31.43 -35.60
C ALA A 79 16.56 -29.97 -35.45
N ALA A 80 16.65 -29.22 -36.55
CA ALA A 80 16.99 -27.80 -36.52
C ALA A 80 15.96 -26.97 -35.73
N ILE A 81 14.66 -27.22 -35.94
CA ILE A 81 13.58 -26.54 -35.18
C ILE A 81 13.69 -26.82 -33.68
N ILE A 82 14.02 -28.05 -33.29
CA ILE A 82 14.18 -28.40 -31.86
C ILE A 82 15.36 -27.63 -31.25
N VAL A 83 16.49 -27.54 -31.96
CA VAL A 83 17.65 -26.78 -31.48
C VAL A 83 17.31 -25.29 -31.35
N GLU A 84 16.71 -24.70 -32.38
CA GLU A 84 16.30 -23.28 -32.37
C GLU A 84 15.27 -22.98 -31.27
N ALA A 85 14.30 -23.86 -31.05
CA ALA A 85 13.31 -23.71 -29.99
C ALA A 85 13.94 -23.80 -28.59
N ASN A 86 14.92 -24.69 -28.39
CA ASN A 86 15.65 -24.77 -27.12
C ASN A 86 16.52 -23.52 -26.90
N GLU A 87 17.25 -23.06 -27.90
CA GLU A 87 18.05 -21.83 -27.82
C GLU A 87 17.16 -20.61 -27.52
N ALA A 88 16.00 -20.50 -28.18
CA ALA A 88 15.03 -19.45 -27.90
C ALA A 88 14.47 -19.55 -26.48
N ALA A 89 14.17 -20.75 -25.99
CA ALA A 89 13.70 -20.97 -24.63
C ALA A 89 14.76 -20.56 -23.60
N ASP A 90 16.03 -20.95 -23.81
CA ASP A 90 17.15 -20.57 -22.95
C ASP A 90 17.34 -19.06 -22.92
N LEU A 91 17.22 -18.38 -24.08
CA LEU A 91 17.26 -16.92 -24.16
C LEU A 91 16.12 -16.26 -23.38
N ILE A 92 14.88 -16.77 -23.51
CA ILE A 92 13.73 -16.25 -22.76
C ILE A 92 13.94 -16.42 -21.26
N ILE A 93 14.46 -17.58 -20.81
CA ILE A 93 14.75 -17.83 -19.40
C ILE A 93 15.86 -16.89 -18.90
N ALA A 94 16.91 -16.68 -19.69
CA ALA A 94 17.99 -15.77 -19.35
C ALA A 94 17.49 -14.32 -19.21
N ASP A 95 16.71 -13.84 -20.16
CA ASP A 95 16.13 -12.49 -20.14
C ASP A 95 15.16 -12.31 -18.95
N ALA A 96 14.29 -13.29 -18.71
CA ALA A 96 13.39 -13.28 -17.55
C ALA A 96 14.15 -13.23 -16.22
N ASN A 97 15.26 -13.98 -16.10
CA ASN A 97 16.11 -13.96 -14.91
C ASN A 97 16.82 -12.61 -14.74
N GLU A 98 17.31 -12.01 -15.83
CA GLU A 98 17.94 -10.68 -15.80
C GLU A 98 16.93 -9.60 -15.38
N ILE A 99 15.72 -9.62 -15.93
CA ILE A 99 14.64 -8.70 -15.55
C ILE A 99 14.29 -8.89 -14.06
N ALA A 100 14.17 -10.13 -13.58
CA ALA A 100 13.87 -10.40 -12.18
C ALA A 100 15.00 -9.93 -11.24
N ASP A 101 16.27 -10.16 -11.60
CA ASP A 101 17.43 -9.70 -10.82
C ASP A 101 17.51 -8.15 -10.80
N ASN A 102 17.22 -7.50 -11.92
CA ASN A 102 17.16 -6.04 -11.98
C ASN A 102 15.99 -5.47 -11.16
N ALA A 103 14.82 -6.09 -11.23
CA ALA A 103 13.65 -5.68 -10.45
C ALA A 103 13.89 -5.84 -8.94
N THR A 104 14.47 -6.96 -8.51
CA THR A 104 14.81 -7.19 -7.09
C THR A 104 15.84 -6.18 -6.60
N LYS A 105 16.91 -5.91 -7.36
CA LYS A 105 17.88 -4.86 -7.01
C LYS A 105 17.23 -3.49 -6.90
N HIS A 106 16.32 -3.14 -7.80
CA HIS A 106 15.62 -1.85 -7.75
C HIS A 106 14.71 -1.76 -6.52
N ILE A 107 14.00 -2.85 -6.18
CA ILE A 107 13.18 -2.91 -4.97
C ILE A 107 14.04 -2.79 -3.72
N ASP A 108 15.17 -3.50 -3.65
CA ASP A 108 16.09 -3.45 -2.51
C ASP A 108 16.65 -2.03 -2.30
N GLN A 109 17.00 -1.33 -3.40
CA GLN A 109 17.41 0.07 -3.35
C GLN A 109 16.28 0.97 -2.84
N LEU A 110 15.07 0.82 -3.37
CA LEU A 110 13.91 1.59 -2.94
C LEU A 110 13.58 1.35 -1.46
N VAL A 111 13.66 0.10 -1.00
CA VAL A 111 13.45 -0.26 0.41
C VAL A 111 14.52 0.35 1.30
N ALA A 112 15.79 0.32 0.88
CA ALA A 112 16.86 0.96 1.62
C ALA A 112 16.67 2.49 1.72
N ASP A 113 16.28 3.14 0.62
CA ASP A 113 16.05 4.58 0.57
C ASP A 113 14.84 5.00 1.40
N THR A 114 13.72 4.30 1.25
CA THR A 114 12.50 4.57 2.05
C THR A 114 12.73 4.32 3.53
N ARG A 115 13.47 3.27 3.89
CA ARG A 115 13.88 3.02 5.28
C ARG A 115 14.75 4.16 5.81
N ARG A 116 15.73 4.63 5.03
CA ARG A 116 16.59 5.75 5.43
C ARG A 116 15.76 7.02 5.65
N GLN A 117 14.84 7.33 4.75
CA GLN A 117 13.94 8.47 4.91
C GLN A 117 13.07 8.35 6.16
N ALA A 118 12.52 7.17 6.43
CA ALA A 118 11.74 6.92 7.64
C ALA A 118 12.58 7.06 8.91
N GLU A 119 13.83 6.58 8.91
CA GLU A 119 14.77 6.73 10.03
C GLU A 119 15.13 8.21 10.25
N GLU A 120 15.38 8.98 9.19
CA GLU A 120 15.66 10.42 9.25
C GLU A 120 14.45 11.21 9.77
N GLN A 121 13.23 10.90 9.31
CA GLN A 121 11.99 11.51 9.80
C GLN A 121 11.73 11.17 11.27
N ALA A 122 11.89 9.91 11.66
CA ALA A 122 11.74 9.49 13.05
C ALA A 122 12.73 10.22 13.97
N ALA A 123 14.00 10.33 13.55
CA ALA A 123 15.01 11.08 14.30
C ALA A 123 14.65 12.57 14.43
N ALA A 124 14.12 13.19 13.37
CA ALA A 124 13.67 14.58 13.40
C ALA A 124 12.48 14.79 14.35
N ILE A 125 11.48 13.90 14.32
CA ILE A 125 10.31 13.97 15.22
C ILE A 125 10.74 13.79 16.67
N ILE A 126 11.60 12.80 16.96
CA ILE A 126 12.14 12.57 18.31
C ILE A 126 12.93 13.80 18.77
N GLY A 127 13.81 14.34 17.92
CA GLY A 127 14.58 15.55 18.24
C GLY A 127 13.69 16.77 18.53
N ALA A 128 12.65 17.00 17.72
CA ALA A 128 11.69 18.08 17.94
C ALA A 128 10.88 17.88 19.23
N ALA A 129 10.45 16.65 19.52
CA ALA A 129 9.76 16.32 20.75
C ALA A 129 10.65 16.54 21.99
N GLU A 130 11.93 16.17 21.92
CA GLU A 130 12.89 16.41 22.99
C GLU A 130 13.14 17.91 23.23
N ILE A 131 13.25 18.71 22.18
CA ILE A 131 13.40 20.17 22.29
C ILE A 131 12.16 20.77 22.94
N LYS A 132 10.96 20.43 22.44
CA LYS A 132 9.70 20.92 23.00
C LYS A 132 9.50 20.48 24.46
N ALA A 133 9.91 19.27 24.81
CA ALA A 133 9.89 18.80 26.19
C ALA A 133 10.83 19.62 27.09
N LYS A 134 12.02 20.00 26.59
CA LYS A 134 12.93 20.87 27.35
C LYS A 134 12.38 22.27 27.51
N GLU A 135 11.78 22.84 26.46
CA GLU A 135 11.14 24.16 26.50
C GLU A 135 10.00 24.19 27.53
N THR A 136 9.08 23.21 27.47
CA THR A 136 7.97 23.14 28.43
C THR A 136 8.43 22.95 29.88
N ILE A 137 9.54 22.23 30.12
CA ILE A 137 10.14 22.12 31.46
C ILE A 137 10.68 23.48 31.94
N VAL A 138 11.29 24.27 31.05
CA VAL A 138 11.79 25.61 31.37
C VAL A 138 10.63 26.56 31.69
N GLU A 139 9.60 26.59 30.85
CA GLU A 139 8.39 27.38 31.07
C GLU A 139 7.66 26.98 32.37
N LEU A 140 7.55 25.68 32.65
CA LEU A 140 6.97 25.18 33.89
C LEU A 140 7.78 25.61 35.11
N ARG A 141 9.12 25.63 34.98
CA ARG A 141 10.00 26.09 36.06
C ARG A 141 9.82 27.59 36.31
N GLU A 142 9.73 28.41 35.27
CA GLU A 142 9.53 29.85 35.39
C GLU A 142 8.15 30.20 35.97
N SER A 143 7.10 29.58 35.45
CA SER A 143 5.74 29.73 36.00
C SER A 143 5.63 29.29 37.45
N MET A 144 6.25 28.17 37.83
CA MET A 144 6.31 27.72 39.23
C MET A 144 7.05 28.74 40.11
N GLN A 145 8.15 29.31 39.63
CA GLN A 145 8.85 30.37 40.37
C GLN A 145 8.00 31.64 40.50
N GLY A 146 7.26 32.02 39.45
CA GLY A 146 6.30 33.12 39.49
C GLY A 146 5.19 32.88 40.52
N LEU A 147 4.64 31.67 40.55
CA LEU A 147 3.62 31.27 41.51
C LEU A 147 4.13 31.28 42.94
N VAL A 148 5.37 30.84 43.19
CA VAL A 148 5.99 30.93 44.53
C VAL A 148 6.11 32.39 44.96
N ARG A 149 6.60 33.28 44.09
CA ARG A 149 6.72 34.72 44.40
C ARG A 149 5.37 35.38 44.68
N SER A 150 4.33 35.03 43.91
CA SER A 150 2.99 35.58 44.16
C SER A 150 2.40 35.05 45.47
N TYR A 151 2.67 33.80 45.83
CA TYR A 151 2.25 33.23 47.11
C TYR A 151 2.97 33.88 48.29
N GLU A 152 4.28 34.14 48.17
CA GLU A 152 5.07 34.89 49.16
C GLU A 152 4.52 36.30 49.33
N GLY A 153 4.26 37.03 48.24
CA GLY A 153 3.66 38.36 48.27
C GLY A 153 2.28 38.38 48.92
N LEU A 154 1.42 37.40 48.61
CA LEU A 154 0.10 37.27 49.23
C LEU A 154 0.21 36.95 50.73
N ALA A 155 1.19 36.13 51.13
CA ALA A 155 1.44 35.84 52.54
C ALA A 155 1.90 37.09 53.31
N GLU A 156 2.76 37.93 52.71
CA GLU A 156 3.17 39.22 53.26
C GLU A 156 2.01 40.20 53.38
N GLN A 157 1.16 40.30 52.34
CA GLN A 157 -0.06 41.11 52.37
C GLN A 157 -1.03 40.65 53.47
N ARG A 158 -1.20 39.33 53.62
CA ARG A 158 -1.99 38.76 54.73
C ARG A 158 -1.40 39.15 56.08
N GLU A 159 -0.08 39.07 56.24
CA GLU A 159 0.58 39.45 57.50
C GLU A 159 0.41 40.94 57.81
N SER A 160 0.55 41.81 56.82
CA SER A 160 0.38 43.26 56.98
C SER A 160 -1.07 43.61 57.36
N MET A 161 -2.05 42.95 56.75
CA MET A 161 -3.47 43.11 57.10
C MET A 161 -3.78 42.61 58.52
N VAL A 162 -3.18 41.48 58.94
CA VAL A 162 -3.32 41.01 60.32
C VAL A 162 -2.69 42.00 61.31
N LYS A 163 -1.53 42.59 60.98
CA LYS A 163 -0.89 43.63 61.80
C LYS A 163 -1.74 44.91 61.87
N SER A 164 -2.32 45.36 60.75
CA SER A 164 -3.18 46.54 60.72
C SER A 164 -4.48 46.32 61.50
N LEU A 165 -5.12 45.16 61.35
CA LEU A 165 -6.29 44.77 62.14
C LEU A 165 -5.97 44.71 63.64
N ARG A 166 -4.81 44.17 64.04
CA ARG A 166 -4.37 44.21 65.44
C ARG A 166 -4.17 45.64 65.95
N ARG A 167 -3.56 46.51 65.14
CA ARG A 167 -3.37 47.92 65.50
C ARG A 167 -4.71 48.62 65.70
N ILE A 168 -5.62 48.48 64.74
CA ILE A 168 -6.98 49.05 64.82
C ILE A 168 -7.72 48.51 66.04
N ALA A 169 -7.66 47.20 66.31
CA ALA A 169 -8.29 46.61 67.49
C ALA A 169 -7.67 47.11 68.81
N GLN A 170 -6.36 47.37 68.83
CA GLN A 170 -5.70 47.97 69.98
C GLN A 170 -6.10 49.44 70.16
N ASP A 171 -6.17 50.21 69.07
CA ASP A 171 -6.59 51.61 69.09
C ASP A 171 -8.05 51.75 69.54
N THR A 172 -8.94 50.86 69.07
CA THR A 172 -10.35 50.84 69.49
C THR A 172 -10.47 50.43 70.95
N ALA A 173 -9.69 49.46 71.43
CA ALA A 173 -9.63 49.12 72.85
C ALA A 173 -9.17 50.31 73.70
N ASN A 174 -8.11 51.00 73.28
CA ASN A 174 -7.62 52.20 73.96
C ASN A 174 -8.68 53.33 73.97
N GLN A 175 -9.44 53.51 72.89
CA GLN A 175 -10.55 54.47 72.84
C GLN A 175 -11.70 54.10 73.77
N ILE A 176 -12.03 52.80 73.88
CA ILE A 176 -13.03 52.31 74.83
C ILE A 176 -12.56 52.62 76.25
N ASP A 177 -11.32 52.30 76.61
CA ASP A 177 -10.76 52.60 77.93
C ASP A 177 -10.79 54.10 78.25
N LEU A 178 -10.43 54.96 77.29
CA LEU A 178 -10.56 56.41 77.39
C LEU A 178 -12.02 56.82 77.61
N SER A 179 -12.95 56.27 76.84
CA SER A 179 -14.38 56.58 76.97
C SER A 179 -14.93 56.15 78.33
N GLU A 180 -14.56 54.97 78.84
CA GLU A 180 -14.93 54.50 80.17
C GLU A 180 -14.38 55.43 81.25
N ALA A 181 -13.13 55.88 81.11
CA ALA A 181 -12.53 56.88 82.00
C ALA A 181 -13.28 58.22 81.94
N HIS A 182 -13.67 58.70 80.75
CA HIS A 182 -14.48 59.91 80.60
C HIS A 182 -15.88 59.75 81.21
N PHE A 183 -16.56 58.63 80.96
CA PHE A 183 -17.88 58.34 81.54
C PHE A 183 -17.84 58.24 83.07
N SER A 184 -16.78 57.64 83.63
CA SER A 184 -16.61 57.53 85.08
C SER A 184 -16.47 58.90 85.78
N ARG A 185 -16.03 59.95 85.06
CA ARG A 185 -15.88 61.31 85.58
C ARG A 185 -17.17 62.14 85.50
N ILE A 186 -18.20 61.68 84.78
CA ILE A 186 -19.47 62.39 84.67
C ILE A 186 -20.29 62.14 85.94
N ASP A 187 -20.23 63.06 86.89
CA ASP A 187 -21.13 63.07 88.04
C ASP A 187 -22.47 63.72 87.63
N ALA A 188 -23.43 62.87 87.20
CA ALA A 188 -24.77 63.29 86.83
C ALA A 188 -25.48 64.11 87.94
N LYS A 189 -25.08 63.93 89.21
CA LYS A 189 -25.64 64.64 90.36
C LYS A 189 -25.02 66.04 90.53
N ALA A 190 -23.79 66.26 90.09
CA ALA A 190 -23.15 67.57 90.06
C ALA A 190 -23.75 68.46 88.96
N HIS A 191 -23.99 67.91 87.77
CA HIS A 191 -24.67 68.64 86.69
C HIS A 191 -26.11 69.00 87.05
N ALA A 192 -26.84 68.12 87.75
CA ALA A 192 -28.19 68.44 88.25
C ALA A 192 -28.18 69.59 89.28
N ARG A 193 -27.15 69.69 90.13
CA ARG A 193 -27.00 70.80 91.09
C ARG A 193 -26.66 72.12 90.41
N ALA A 194 -25.80 72.10 89.38
CA ALA A 194 -25.45 73.30 88.61
C ALA A 194 -26.69 73.88 87.89
N ILE A 195 -27.59 73.03 87.38
CA ILE A 195 -28.86 73.47 86.78
C ILE A 195 -29.79 74.09 87.85
N ASP A 196 -29.87 73.51 89.04
CA ASP A 196 -30.72 74.03 90.13
C ASP A 196 -30.18 75.36 90.69
N GLU A 197 -28.86 75.56 90.74
CA GLU A 197 -28.22 76.84 91.12
C GLU A 197 -28.36 77.93 90.04
N LEU A 198 -28.23 77.58 88.76
CA LEU A 198 -28.44 78.51 87.65
C LEU A 198 -29.90 79.01 87.58
N SER A 199 -30.86 78.17 87.99
CA SER A 199 -32.26 78.55 88.10
C SER A 199 -32.54 79.56 89.23
N ARG A 200 -31.67 79.61 90.25
CA ARG A 200 -31.82 80.49 91.43
C ARG A 200 -31.06 81.80 91.31
N SER A 201 -30.01 81.87 90.48
CA SER A 201 -29.31 83.11 90.20
C SER A 201 -30.00 83.88 89.06
N GLN A 202 -30.62 85.03 89.34
CA GLN A 202 -31.20 85.91 88.31
C GLN A 202 -30.13 86.68 87.49
N THR A 203 -29.18 85.95 86.91
CA THR A 203 -28.04 86.49 86.16
C THR A 203 -28.41 87.07 84.80
N TYR A 204 -29.64 86.84 84.32
CA TYR A 204 -30.19 87.45 83.10
C TYR A 204 -31.25 88.52 83.42
N THR A 205 -30.89 89.55 84.19
CA THR A 205 -31.75 90.71 84.46
C THR A 205 -31.12 92.03 83.99
N PHE A 206 -31.94 92.91 83.42
CA PHE A 206 -31.55 94.15 82.71
C PHE A 206 -30.62 95.10 83.49
N ALA A 207 -30.59 95.04 84.82
CA ALA A 207 -29.76 95.91 85.66
C ALA A 207 -28.29 95.47 85.75
N ASN A 208 -27.93 94.30 85.25
CA ASN A 208 -26.55 93.77 85.26
C ASN A 208 -25.91 93.69 83.87
N LEU A 209 -26.53 94.31 82.86
CA LEU A 209 -26.05 94.31 81.47
C LEU A 209 -24.75 95.11 81.28
N GLU A 210 -24.47 96.11 82.11
CA GLU A 210 -23.25 96.95 82.02
C GLU A 210 -21.97 96.23 82.48
N LYS A 211 -22.09 95.03 83.07
CA LYS A 211 -20.95 94.17 83.46
C LYS A 211 -20.79 92.92 82.60
N LEU A 212 -21.60 92.75 81.55
CA LEU A 212 -21.30 91.79 80.48
C LEU A 212 -20.36 92.46 79.47
N GLY A 213 -19.10 92.57 79.86
CA GLY A 213 -18.02 92.76 78.89
C GLY A 213 -18.00 91.53 77.98
N TYR A 214 -18.26 91.76 76.70
CA TYR A 214 -17.98 90.80 75.64
C TYR A 214 -16.45 90.72 75.49
N GLU A 215 -15.84 89.71 76.09
CA GLU A 215 -14.59 89.15 75.60
C GLU A 215 -14.95 87.91 74.77
N GLU A 216 -14.94 88.09 73.44
CA GLU A 216 -14.82 86.96 72.50
C GLU A 216 -13.42 86.37 72.67
N GLU A 217 -13.26 85.39 73.56
CA GLU A 217 -12.25 84.37 73.34
C GLU A 217 -12.91 83.21 72.59
N VAL A 218 -12.69 83.26 71.28
CA VAL A 218 -12.94 82.19 70.33
C VAL A 218 -12.17 80.97 70.80
N VAL A 219 -12.88 79.93 71.22
CA VAL A 219 -12.31 78.58 71.34
C VAL A 219 -12.18 78.06 69.91
N GLU A 220 -11.03 78.26 69.30
CA GLU A 220 -10.66 77.50 68.10
C GLU A 220 -10.47 76.04 68.52
N GLN A 221 -11.50 75.23 68.26
CA GLN A 221 -11.32 73.80 68.07
C GLN A 221 -10.49 73.63 66.81
N GLU A 222 -9.21 73.29 66.94
CA GLU A 222 -8.47 72.63 65.87
C GLU A 222 -9.14 71.27 65.65
N ILE A 223 -10.09 71.24 64.72
CA ILE A 223 -10.47 70.01 64.03
C ILE A 223 -9.26 69.72 63.14
N GLU A 224 -8.46 68.72 63.51
CA GLU A 224 -7.60 68.04 62.56
C GLU A 224 -8.52 67.48 61.47
N GLU A 225 -8.64 68.21 60.36
CA GLU A 225 -9.04 67.63 59.09
C GLU A 225 -7.95 66.62 58.74
N ASN A 226 -8.15 65.37 59.14
CA ASN A 226 -7.60 64.25 58.41
C ASN A 226 -8.10 64.41 56.98
N GLN A 227 -7.24 64.95 56.12
CA GLN A 227 -7.41 64.90 54.68
C GLN A 227 -7.81 63.47 54.34
N LEU A 228 -9.02 63.34 53.81
CA LEU A 228 -9.43 62.16 53.08
C LEU A 228 -8.35 61.93 52.04
N VAL A 229 -7.49 60.94 52.28
CA VAL A 229 -6.62 60.40 51.26
C VAL A 229 -7.58 59.92 50.18
N GLU A 230 -7.63 60.64 49.06
CA GLU A 230 -8.17 60.12 47.83
C GLU A 230 -7.56 58.75 47.64
N VAL A 231 -8.39 57.71 47.74
CA VAL A 231 -8.05 56.42 47.17
C VAL A 231 -7.96 56.70 45.68
N GLU A 232 -6.75 56.96 45.18
CA GLU A 232 -6.46 56.84 43.76
C GLU A 232 -6.95 55.44 43.37
N VAL A 233 -8.08 55.42 42.67
CA VAL A 233 -8.49 54.26 41.89
C VAL A 233 -7.38 54.12 40.86
N ILE A 234 -6.43 53.25 41.14
CA ILE A 234 -5.58 52.69 40.10
C ILE A 234 -6.54 51.95 39.19
N GLU A 235 -6.90 52.57 38.07
CA GLU A 235 -7.41 51.85 36.90
C GLU A 235 -6.29 50.94 36.42
N GLU A 236 -6.17 49.79 37.07
CA GLU A 236 -5.43 48.67 36.54
C GLU A 236 -6.22 48.21 35.32
N GLN A 237 -5.68 48.47 34.14
CA GLN A 237 -6.13 47.90 32.88
C GLN A 237 -5.96 46.38 32.99
N LEU A 238 -6.99 45.71 33.51
CA LEU A 238 -7.24 44.30 33.28
C LEU A 238 -7.59 44.13 31.80
N GLU A 239 -6.57 43.89 30.97
CA GLU A 239 -6.76 43.10 29.76
C GLU A 239 -7.10 41.67 30.20
N LEU A 240 -8.40 41.44 30.40
CA LEU A 240 -8.98 40.11 30.38
C LEU A 240 -8.89 39.62 28.94
N GLU A 241 -7.84 38.86 28.63
CA GLU A 241 -7.89 37.90 27.53
C GLU A 241 -8.98 36.87 27.89
N GLU A 242 -10.15 37.04 27.30
CA GLU A 242 -11.15 35.98 27.20
C GLU A 242 -10.59 34.92 26.23
N GLU A 243 -9.84 33.94 26.76
CA GLU A 243 -9.73 32.65 26.10
C GLU A 243 -11.10 31.96 26.15
N GLU A 244 -11.93 32.20 25.12
CA GLU A 244 -13.05 31.32 24.80
C GLU A 244 -12.52 29.97 24.33
N THR A 245 -12.26 29.07 25.26
CA THR A 245 -12.20 27.64 24.95
C THR A 245 -13.62 27.08 24.84
N ASN A 246 -14.16 27.04 23.62
CA ASN A 246 -14.89 25.86 23.13
C ASN A 246 -14.95 25.86 21.59
N PRO A 247 -14.66 24.73 20.91
CA PRO A 247 -14.66 24.66 19.47
C PRO A 247 -16.10 24.42 18.98
N ASP A 248 -16.61 25.30 18.13
CA ASP A 248 -17.74 24.97 17.27
C ASP A 248 -17.30 25.11 15.81
N TRP A 249 -17.30 23.96 15.12
CA TRP A 249 -17.00 23.87 13.71
C TRP A 249 -18.28 24.20 12.93
N GLU A 250 -18.54 25.48 12.68
CA GLU A 250 -19.48 25.89 11.66
C GLU A 250 -18.77 26.36 10.39
N MET A 251 -18.89 25.50 9.40
CA MET A 251 -18.44 25.59 8.03
C MET A 251 -19.28 26.64 7.30
N GLU A 252 -18.75 27.85 7.10
CA GLU A 252 -19.31 28.79 6.12
C GLU A 252 -18.69 28.55 4.75
N ALA A 253 -19.57 28.23 3.82
CA ALA A 253 -19.31 28.06 2.41
C ALA A 253 -18.91 29.40 1.77
N GLU A 254 -17.64 29.52 1.39
CA GLU A 254 -17.20 30.56 0.47
C GLU A 254 -17.27 30.03 -0.96
N LYS A 255 -18.11 30.69 -1.76
CA LYS A 255 -18.18 30.53 -3.20
C LYS A 255 -16.87 31.02 -3.82
N ALA A 256 -16.13 30.10 -4.43
CA ALA A 256 -15.20 30.40 -5.50
C ALA A 256 -15.58 29.51 -6.70
N GLU A 257 -16.27 30.13 -7.67
CA GLU A 257 -16.40 29.60 -9.02
C GLU A 257 -15.05 29.79 -9.70
N ASP A 258 -14.33 28.71 -9.99
CA ASP A 258 -13.32 28.68 -11.03
C ASP A 258 -13.50 27.39 -11.84
N GLU A 259 -13.72 27.59 -13.13
CA GLU A 259 -13.94 26.60 -14.18
C GLU A 259 -12.74 25.66 -14.33
N LEU A 260 -12.98 24.34 -14.28
CA LEU A 260 -12.21 23.37 -15.04
C LEU A 260 -13.16 22.29 -15.58
N GLU A 261 -13.40 22.37 -16.89
CA GLU A 261 -14.04 21.33 -17.70
C GLU A 261 -13.24 20.02 -17.58
N ILE A 262 -13.89 18.95 -17.12
CA ILE A 262 -13.41 17.59 -17.34
C ILE A 262 -14.48 16.84 -18.13
N GLU A 263 -14.05 16.46 -19.33
CA GLU A 263 -14.74 15.79 -20.41
C GLU A 263 -15.31 14.44 -19.94
N ASP A 264 -16.62 14.28 -20.06
CA ASP A 264 -17.36 13.02 -19.87
C ASP A 264 -16.89 12.00 -20.93
N THR A 265 -15.99 11.09 -20.55
CA THR A 265 -15.75 9.84 -21.27
C THR A 265 -16.36 8.68 -20.48
N ARG A 266 -17.67 8.55 -20.63
CA ARG A 266 -18.45 7.38 -20.23
C ARG A 266 -18.03 6.18 -21.08
N MET A 267 -17.18 5.30 -20.54
CA MET A 267 -17.03 3.94 -21.09
C MET A 267 -18.29 3.14 -20.78
N GLU A 268 -18.98 2.77 -21.84
CA GLU A 268 -20.00 1.73 -21.85
C GLU A 268 -19.32 0.39 -21.52
N LEU A 269 -19.73 -0.26 -20.43
CA LEU A 269 -19.45 -1.66 -20.20
C LEU A 269 -20.57 -2.45 -20.85
N GLU A 270 -20.22 -3.21 -21.89
CA GLU A 270 -21.10 -4.16 -22.56
C GLU A 270 -21.43 -5.32 -21.59
N ASP A 271 -22.72 -5.45 -21.27
CA ASP A 271 -23.31 -6.65 -20.70
C ASP A 271 -23.38 -7.73 -21.80
N GLU A 272 -22.51 -8.74 -21.73
CA GLU A 272 -22.71 -9.99 -22.48
C GLU A 272 -22.43 -11.22 -21.59
N ALA A 273 -23.55 -11.81 -21.15
CA ALA A 273 -23.80 -13.24 -20.95
C ALA A 273 -22.92 -14.08 -19.99
N LEU A 274 -23.54 -14.59 -18.92
CA LEU A 274 -23.93 -16.02 -18.78
C LEU A 274 -24.37 -16.32 -17.33
N GLU A 275 -25.68 -16.23 -17.08
CA GLU A 275 -26.36 -17.04 -16.05
C GLU A 275 -26.88 -18.29 -16.76
N GLU A 276 -26.39 -19.48 -16.39
CA GLU A 276 -27.18 -20.71 -16.37
C GLU A 276 -26.42 -21.80 -15.56
N ASP A 277 -27.21 -22.46 -14.69
CA ASP A 277 -26.98 -23.78 -14.08
C ASP A 277 -25.95 -23.96 -12.96
N ILE A 278 -26.34 -23.70 -11.70
CA ILE A 278 -26.08 -24.62 -10.57
C ILE A 278 -27.21 -24.54 -9.53
N ASP A 279 -28.40 -25.06 -9.87
CA ASP A 279 -29.39 -25.52 -8.89
C ASP A 279 -29.62 -27.01 -9.15
N ASP A 280 -28.95 -27.87 -8.37
CA ASP A 280 -29.36 -29.25 -8.03
C ASP A 280 -28.21 -29.99 -7.34
N LEU A 281 -27.87 -29.64 -6.10
CA LEU A 281 -27.28 -30.58 -5.13
C LEU A 281 -27.68 -30.19 -3.70
N ASP A 282 -28.99 -30.14 -3.47
CA ASP A 282 -29.57 -30.34 -2.15
C ASP A 282 -29.54 -31.85 -1.85
N GLU A 283 -28.61 -32.30 -1.00
CA GLU A 283 -28.82 -33.35 0.01
C GLU A 283 -27.50 -33.68 0.73
N ALA A 284 -27.29 -33.06 1.89
CA ALA A 284 -26.85 -33.73 3.13
C ALA A 284 -26.37 -32.69 4.17
N LYS A 285 -27.31 -32.06 4.86
CA LYS A 285 -27.08 -31.57 6.22
C LYS A 285 -27.11 -32.76 7.17
N ASP A 286 -25.96 -33.15 7.73
CA ASP A 286 -25.85 -33.52 9.15
C ASP A 286 -24.39 -33.89 9.52
N LYS A 287 -23.72 -33.00 10.26
CA LYS A 287 -23.06 -33.28 11.56
C LYS A 287 -22.11 -32.14 11.98
N SER A 288 -22.16 -31.87 13.28
CA SER A 288 -21.53 -30.82 14.08
C SER A 288 -19.98 -30.80 14.06
N PRO A 289 -19.35 -29.69 14.52
CA PRO A 289 -17.91 -29.46 14.40
C PRO A 289 -17.12 -30.22 15.48
N PHE A 290 -15.94 -30.72 15.12
CA PHE A 290 -14.98 -31.30 16.07
C PHE A 290 -13.60 -30.69 15.86
N GLU A 291 -13.03 -30.20 16.96
CA GLU A 291 -11.68 -29.70 17.15
C GLU A 291 -10.60 -30.81 17.06
N GLU A 292 -9.46 -30.43 16.48
CA GLU A 292 -8.06 -30.89 16.70
C GLU A 292 -7.65 -32.37 16.41
N PRO A 293 -6.34 -32.72 16.26
CA PRO A 293 -5.11 -31.91 16.10
C PRO A 293 -4.16 -32.37 14.96
N VAL A 294 -3.11 -31.56 14.75
CA VAL A 294 -1.91 -31.80 13.92
C VAL A 294 -1.22 -33.14 14.20
N LYS A 295 -0.83 -33.88 13.15
CA LYS A 295 0.25 -34.90 13.18
C LYS A 295 1.03 -34.98 11.85
N PRO A 296 2.27 -35.52 11.85
CA PRO A 296 3.43 -34.92 11.19
C PRO A 296 3.76 -35.48 9.79
N GLN A 297 4.61 -34.71 9.10
CA GLN A 297 5.28 -34.99 7.82
C GLN A 297 5.67 -36.45 7.62
N ALA A 298 5.29 -36.99 6.45
CA ALA A 298 5.85 -38.21 5.88
C ALA A 298 6.47 -37.88 4.50
N THR A 299 7.80 -37.91 4.48
CA THR A 299 8.68 -38.45 3.42
C THR A 299 8.36 -38.17 1.95
N GLN A 300 9.26 -37.39 1.32
CA GLN A 300 9.46 -37.27 -0.13
C GLN A 300 9.67 -38.65 -0.80
N PRO A 301 9.19 -38.89 -2.04
CA PRO A 301 9.68 -39.99 -2.85
C PRO A 301 10.97 -39.56 -3.58
N LYS A 302 11.98 -40.41 -3.45
CA LYS A 302 13.26 -40.35 -4.17
C LYS A 302 13.04 -40.51 -5.67
N TYR A 303 13.65 -39.61 -6.46
CA TYR A 303 13.94 -39.87 -7.87
C TYR A 303 14.95 -41.03 -7.95
N ASN A 304 14.60 -42.08 -8.67
CA ASN A 304 15.54 -43.09 -9.12
C ASN A 304 16.01 -42.70 -10.53
N ASP A 305 17.29 -42.39 -10.64
CA ASP A 305 18.03 -42.36 -11.90
C ASP A 305 18.17 -43.79 -12.44
N GLU A 306 17.67 -44.05 -13.66
CA GLU A 306 18.19 -45.10 -14.53
C GLU A 306 18.63 -44.47 -15.87
N PRO A 307 19.82 -44.82 -16.39
CA PRO A 307 20.27 -44.36 -17.68
C PRO A 307 19.81 -45.33 -18.77
N LYS A 308 19.09 -44.85 -19.78
CA LYS A 308 18.94 -45.58 -21.05
C LYS A 308 19.27 -44.67 -22.23
N ASN A 309 20.55 -44.76 -22.60
CA ASN A 309 20.97 -44.68 -23.99
C ASN A 309 20.15 -45.67 -24.82
N GLN A 310 19.45 -45.18 -25.84
CA GLN A 310 19.30 -45.78 -27.17
C GLN A 310 18.40 -44.88 -28.04
N SER A 311 18.92 -43.72 -28.44
CA SER A 311 18.41 -43.00 -29.61
C SER A 311 18.96 -43.71 -30.86
N GLY A 312 18.39 -44.87 -31.17
CA GLY A 312 18.65 -45.56 -32.44
C GLY A 312 17.86 -44.87 -33.54
N SER A 313 18.57 -44.24 -34.49
CA SER A 313 17.97 -43.73 -35.71
C SER A 313 17.22 -44.86 -36.42
N PHE A 314 15.99 -44.57 -36.84
CA PHE A 314 15.06 -45.52 -37.49
C PHE A 314 15.67 -46.20 -38.74
N PHE A 315 16.68 -45.60 -39.36
CA PHE A 315 17.34 -46.12 -40.56
C PHE A 315 18.52 -47.06 -40.30
N ASP A 316 19.03 -47.16 -39.07
CA ASP A 316 20.14 -48.07 -38.74
C ASP A 316 19.72 -49.55 -38.68
N GLN A 317 18.43 -49.84 -38.82
CA GLN A 317 17.88 -51.22 -38.73
C GLN A 317 17.80 -51.95 -40.08
N PHE A 318 18.15 -51.29 -41.20
CA PHE A 318 17.97 -51.84 -42.55
C PHE A 318 19.27 -52.08 -43.35
N ASN A 319 20.44 -52.08 -42.70
CA ASN A 319 21.72 -52.44 -43.33
C ASN A 319 22.22 -53.84 -42.91
#